data_AF-A0A2G8T8M2-F1
#
_entry.id   AF-A0A2G8T8M2-F1
#
_cell.length_a   1.000
_cell.length_b   1.000
_cell.length_c   1.000
_cell.angle_alpha   90.00
_cell.angle_beta   90.00
_cell.angle_gamma   90.00
#
_symmetry.space_group_name_H-M   'P 1'
#
loop_
_entity.id
_entity.type
_entity.pdbx_description
1 polymer ?
#
loop_
_entity_poly.entity_id
_entity_poly.type
_entity_poly.pdbx_seq_one_letter_code
_entity_poly.pdbx_strand_id
1 'polypeptide(L)'
;METTRNAAGQPAGAGTPHVSASQIALLIEVAVLAIRDHRQQLAVNEAHRKYIEALNSYEGKHGPVEGRLDPCNPDHAPIIAATKGKYDKHRAEKRKAYNLRRRLQTACSKARHLNADRAAGAIQ
;
A
#
# COMPACT_ATOMS: atom_id res chain seq x y z
N MET A 1 50.39 -11.71 -44.64
CA MET A 1 49.30 -10.73 -44.85
C MET A 1 48.48 -10.70 -43.57
N GLU A 2 48.84 -9.79 -42.67
CA GLU A 2 48.13 -9.58 -41.41
C GLU A 2 46.82 -8.83 -41.68
N THR A 3 45.70 -9.48 -41.35
CA THR A 3 44.38 -8.84 -41.44
C THR A 3 44.18 -8.00 -40.19
N THR A 4 44.37 -6.69 -40.32
CA THR A 4 44.04 -5.71 -39.28
C THR A 4 42.54 -5.76 -39.00
N ARG A 5 42.15 -6.34 -37.86
CA ARG A 5 40.80 -6.22 -37.31
C ARG A 5 40.59 -4.76 -36.94
N ASN A 6 39.87 -4.04 -37.80
CA ASN A 6 39.40 -2.69 -37.49
C ASN A 6 38.55 -2.76 -36.23
N ALA A 7 39.09 -2.19 -35.15
CA ALA A 7 38.35 -1.85 -33.94
C ALA A 7 37.37 -0.72 -34.28
N ALA A 8 36.26 -1.08 -34.92
CA ALA A 8 35.11 -0.21 -35.02
C ALA A 8 34.59 -0.01 -33.59
N GLY A 9 34.93 1.13 -33.01
CA GLY A 9 34.52 1.53 -31.68
C GLY A 9 33.02 1.34 -31.51
N GLN A 10 32.63 0.69 -30.42
CA GLN A 10 31.24 0.64 -30.00
C GLN A 10 30.66 2.07 -30.03
N PRO A 11 29.50 2.29 -30.67
CA PRO A 11 28.91 3.61 -30.71
C PRO A 11 28.67 4.10 -29.28
N ALA A 12 29.13 5.32 -28.99
CA ALA A 12 28.83 6.03 -27.76
C ALA A 12 27.31 6.12 -27.62
N GLY A 13 26.73 5.26 -26.77
CA GLY A 13 25.29 5.02 -26.70
C GLY A 13 24.90 3.55 -26.50
N ALA A 14 25.83 2.59 -26.67
CA ALA A 14 25.61 1.16 -26.49
C ALA A 14 25.19 0.69 -25.08
N GLY A 15 25.00 1.62 -24.14
CA GLY A 15 24.68 1.34 -22.74
C GLY A 15 23.45 2.08 -22.18
N THR A 16 22.69 2.85 -22.98
CA THR A 16 21.44 3.43 -22.46
C THR A 16 20.39 2.32 -22.31
N PRO A 17 19.95 1.99 -21.08
CA PRO A 17 18.89 1.01 -20.90
C PRO A 17 17.62 1.55 -21.57
N HIS A 18 17.16 0.88 -22.64
CA HIS A 18 15.92 1.23 -23.31
C HIS A 18 14.72 0.81 -22.45
N VAL A 19 14.13 1.77 -21.74
CA VAL A 19 12.89 1.56 -20.98
C VAL A 19 11.70 1.57 -21.95
N SER A 20 10.85 0.54 -21.91
CA SER A 20 9.64 0.49 -22.75
C SER A 20 8.55 1.39 -22.19
N ALA A 21 7.64 1.81 -23.07
CA ALA A 21 6.40 2.49 -22.66
C ALA A 21 5.62 1.67 -21.60
N SER A 22 5.61 0.34 -21.72
CA SER A 22 4.97 -0.56 -20.76
C SER A 22 5.63 -0.53 -19.37
N GLN A 23 6.97 -0.46 -19.31
CA GLN A 23 7.70 -0.30 -18.04
C GLN A 23 7.39 1.05 -17.38
N ILE A 24 7.37 2.13 -18.17
CA ILE A 24 7.03 3.48 -17.68
C ILE A 24 5.59 3.49 -17.14
N ALA A 25 4.63 2.96 -17.91
CA ALA A 25 3.22 2.89 -17.51
C ALA A 25 3.04 2.13 -16.19
N LEU A 26 3.75 1.01 -16.01
CA LEU A 26 3.67 0.21 -14.80
C LEU A 26 4.29 0.90 -13.58
N LEU A 27 5.40 1.64 -13.77
CA LEU A 27 5.99 2.46 -12.70
C LEU A 27 5.04 3.59 -12.28
N ILE A 28 4.34 4.21 -13.23
CA ILE A 28 3.30 5.21 -12.93
C ILE A 28 2.16 4.57 -12.13
N GLU A 29 1.70 3.37 -12.52
CA GLU A 29 0.66 2.65 -11.76
C GLU A 29 1.11 2.36 -10.32
N VAL A 30 2.34 1.87 -10.13
CA VAL A 30 2.94 1.65 -8.81
C VAL A 30 2.97 2.94 -8.00
N ALA A 31 3.42 4.05 -8.58
CA ALA A 31 3.49 5.33 -7.90
C ALA A 31 2.09 5.83 -7.47
N VAL A 32 1.09 5.73 -8.34
CA VAL A 32 -0.30 6.09 -8.03
C VAL A 32 -0.86 5.23 -6.89
N LEU A 33 -0.59 3.92 -6.92
CA LEU A 33 -1.02 3.00 -5.87
C LEU A 33 -0.32 3.29 -4.53
N ALA A 34 0.96 3.63 -4.55
CA ALA A 34 1.72 3.99 -3.35
C ALA A 34 1.19 5.27 -2.69
N ILE A 35 0.91 6.32 -3.48
CA ILE A 35 0.31 7.57 -2.98
C ILE A 35 -1.07 7.29 -2.38
N ARG A 36 -1.89 6.46 -3.03
CA ARG A 36 -3.21 6.07 -2.53
C ARG A 36 -3.12 5.26 -1.24
N ASP A 37 -2.20 4.29 -1.15
CA ASP A 37 -1.98 3.53 0.08
C ASP A 37 -1.58 4.46 1.22
N HIS A 38 -0.63 5.36 1.00
CA HIS A 38 -0.21 6.33 2.02
C HIS A 38 -1.37 7.18 2.54
N ARG A 39 -2.16 7.78 1.64
CA ARG A 39 -3.36 8.56 2.01
C ARG A 39 -4.36 7.71 2.78
N GLN A 40 -4.52 6.45 2.39
CA GLN A 40 -5.43 5.53 3.05
C GLN A 40 -4.93 5.12 4.45
N GLN A 41 -3.61 4.98 4.67
CA GLN A 41 -3.05 4.78 6.00
C GLN A 41 -3.34 5.99 6.92
N LEU A 42 -3.21 7.22 6.40
CA LEU A 42 -3.59 8.42 7.15
C LEU A 42 -5.07 8.39 7.55
N ALA A 43 -5.96 8.01 6.63
CA ALA A 43 -7.39 7.87 6.93
C ALA A 43 -7.69 6.77 7.97
N VAL A 44 -6.94 5.67 7.96
CA VAL A 44 -7.03 4.63 9.02
C VAL A 44 -6.65 5.21 10.37
N ASN A 45 -5.52 5.94 10.45
CA ASN A 45 -5.05 6.54 11.68
C ASN A 45 -6.04 7.58 12.22
N GLU A 46 -6.61 8.40 11.34
CA GLU A 46 -7.63 9.38 11.72
C GLU A 46 -8.91 8.69 12.24
N ALA A 47 -9.37 7.64 11.57
CA ALA A 47 -10.54 6.88 12.00
C ALA A 47 -10.29 6.16 13.33
N HIS A 48 -9.08 5.64 13.54
CA HIS A 48 -8.67 5.05 14.81
C HIS A 48 -8.68 6.09 15.94
N ARG A 49 -8.10 7.27 15.71
CA ARG A 49 -8.11 8.37 16.69
C ARG A 49 -9.54 8.75 17.08
N LYS A 50 -10.43 8.92 16.09
CA LYS A 50 -11.86 9.21 16.31
C LYS A 50 -12.60 8.11 17.07
N TYR A 51 -12.19 6.86 16.93
CA TYR A 51 -12.74 5.75 17.70
C TYR A 51 -12.27 5.80 19.16
N ILE A 52 -10.98 6.03 19.40
CA ILE A 52 -10.44 6.21 20.77
C ILE A 52 -11.05 7.43 21.46
N GLU A 53 -11.18 8.57 20.75
CA GLU A 53 -11.87 9.75 21.27
C GLU A 53 -13.31 9.44 21.72
N ALA A 54 -14.03 8.60 20.98
CA ALA A 54 -15.38 8.19 21.33
C ALA A 54 -15.42 7.28 22.57
N LEU A 55 -14.44 6.39 22.74
CA LEU A 55 -14.28 5.58 23.94
C LEU A 55 -14.00 6.46 25.16
N ASN A 56 -13.00 7.33 25.07
CA ASN A 56 -12.63 8.24 26.16
C ASN A 56 -13.79 9.17 26.54
N SER A 57 -14.56 9.65 25.55
CA SER A 57 -15.74 10.48 25.81
C SER A 57 -16.86 9.71 26.50
N TYR A 58 -17.00 8.41 26.24
CA TYR A 58 -17.96 7.56 26.93
C TYR A 58 -17.53 7.31 28.38
N GLU A 59 -16.27 6.90 28.57
CA GLU A 59 -15.70 6.64 29.89
C GLU A 59 -15.70 7.89 30.78
N GLY A 60 -15.43 9.06 30.22
CA GLY A 60 -15.51 10.32 30.96
C GLY A 60 -16.91 10.66 31.50
N LYS A 61 -17.97 10.05 30.95
CA LYS A 61 -19.36 10.27 31.39
C LYS A 61 -19.90 9.14 32.29
N HIS A 62 -19.44 7.92 32.07
CA HIS A 62 -20.01 6.72 32.69
C HIS A 62 -19.05 5.99 33.62
N GLY A 63 -17.81 6.46 33.72
CA GLY A 63 -16.73 5.77 34.41
C GLY A 63 -15.92 4.88 33.46
N PRO A 64 -14.67 4.53 33.84
CA PRO A 64 -13.83 3.65 33.06
C PRO A 64 -14.42 2.24 32.98
N VAL A 65 -14.21 1.58 31.85
CA VAL A 65 -14.58 0.17 31.67
C VAL A 65 -13.33 -0.68 31.92
N GLU A 66 -13.42 -1.66 32.83
CA GLU A 66 -12.28 -2.50 33.16
C GLU A 66 -11.97 -3.52 32.06
N GLY A 67 -10.69 -3.63 31.72
CA GLY A 67 -10.18 -4.66 30.82
C GLY A 67 -10.49 -4.42 29.34
N ARG A 68 -10.43 -5.49 28.55
CA ARG A 68 -10.63 -5.44 27.11
C ARG A 68 -12.13 -5.49 26.78
N LEU A 69 -12.60 -4.59 25.92
CA LEU A 69 -13.96 -4.62 25.42
C LEU A 69 -14.31 -5.98 24.79
N ASP A 70 -15.38 -6.56 25.29
CA ASP A 70 -15.90 -7.87 24.93
C ASP A 70 -17.37 -7.73 24.56
N PRO A 71 -17.76 -7.98 23.30
CA PRO A 71 -19.16 -7.96 22.86
C PRO A 71 -20.08 -8.93 23.59
N CYS A 72 -19.53 -9.98 24.21
CA CYS A 72 -20.29 -10.96 24.97
C CYS A 72 -20.54 -10.54 26.42
N ASN A 73 -19.80 -9.53 26.92
CA ASN A 73 -20.02 -9.00 28.26
C ASN A 73 -21.18 -7.98 28.24
N PRO A 74 -22.28 -8.21 28.97
CA PRO A 74 -23.39 -7.26 29.04
C PRO A 74 -22.97 -5.88 29.57
N ASP A 75 -21.97 -5.79 30.44
CA ASP A 75 -21.47 -4.53 30.99
C ASP A 75 -20.75 -3.68 29.93
N HIS A 76 -20.21 -4.31 28.89
CA HIS A 76 -19.55 -3.64 27.77
C HIS A 76 -20.52 -3.28 26.64
N ALA A 77 -21.74 -3.82 26.65
CA ALA A 77 -22.72 -3.56 25.59
C ALA A 77 -23.01 -2.06 25.38
N PRO A 78 -23.15 -1.22 26.43
CA PRO A 78 -23.41 0.21 26.28
C PRO A 78 -22.28 0.98 25.57
N ILE A 79 -21.02 0.79 25.99
CA ILE A 79 -19.85 1.46 25.37
C ILE A 79 -19.63 0.98 23.93
N ILE A 80 -19.86 -0.31 23.67
CA ILE A 80 -19.77 -0.89 22.33
C ILE A 80 -20.85 -0.29 21.42
N ALA A 81 -22.09 -0.19 21.89
CA ALA A 81 -23.19 0.41 21.12
C ALA A 81 -22.90 1.89 20.81
N ALA A 82 -22.42 2.65 21.81
CA ALA A 82 -22.10 4.07 21.66
C ALA A 82 -20.96 4.32 20.66
N THR A 83 -19.96 3.43 20.60
CA THR A 83 -18.77 3.60 19.76
C THR A 83 -18.81 2.85 18.42
N LYS A 84 -19.84 2.00 18.21
CA LYS A 84 -20.00 1.11 17.05
C LYS A 84 -19.76 1.82 15.72
N GLY A 85 -20.39 2.98 15.49
CA GLY A 85 -20.27 3.69 14.22
C GLY A 85 -18.84 4.16 13.91
N LYS A 86 -18.08 4.56 14.93
CA LYS A 86 -16.66 4.95 14.75
C LYS A 86 -15.78 3.72 14.52
N TYR A 87 -16.05 2.64 15.25
CA TYR A 87 -15.37 1.36 15.06
C TYR A 87 -15.58 0.79 13.66
N ASP A 88 -16.82 0.79 13.16
CA ASP A 88 -17.15 0.30 11.82
C ASP A 88 -16.48 1.13 10.73
N LYS A 89 -16.42 2.46 10.90
CA LYS A 89 -15.67 3.35 10.01
C LYS A 89 -14.18 2.99 10.01
N HIS A 90 -13.55 2.84 11.18
CA HIS A 90 -12.15 2.42 11.27
C HIS A 90 -11.92 1.06 10.59
N ARG A 91 -12.81 0.09 10.76
CA ARG A 91 -12.74 -1.22 10.09
C ARG A 91 -12.87 -1.10 8.57
N ALA A 92 -13.75 -0.23 8.09
CA ALA A 92 -13.92 0.03 6.66
C ALA A 92 -12.65 0.65 6.04
N GLU A 93 -12.04 1.63 6.70
CA GLU A 93 -10.78 2.23 6.24
C GLU A 93 -9.63 1.19 6.24
N LYS A 94 -9.53 0.32 7.25
CA LYS A 94 -8.54 -0.77 7.27
C LYS A 94 -8.72 -1.73 6.09
N ARG A 95 -9.97 -2.04 5.73
CA ARG A 95 -10.25 -2.90 4.56
C ARG A 95 -9.80 -2.25 3.26
N LYS A 96 -10.05 -0.95 3.08
CA LYS A 96 -9.56 -0.20 1.91
C LYS A 96 -8.03 -0.21 1.84
N ALA A 97 -7.37 0.03 2.98
CA ALA A 97 -5.91 0.03 3.10
C ALA A 97 -5.32 -1.34 2.69
N TYR A 98 -5.91 -2.42 3.18
CA TYR A 98 -5.50 -3.77 2.81
C TYR A 98 -5.62 -4.00 1.29
N ASN A 99 -6.74 -3.62 0.69
CA ASN A 99 -6.96 -3.79 -0.75
C ASN A 99 -5.96 -2.98 -1.59
N LEU A 100 -5.66 -1.74 -1.20
CA LEU A 100 -4.66 -0.91 -1.87
C LEU A 100 -3.27 -1.52 -1.76
N ARG A 101 -2.86 -1.93 -0.56
CA ARG A 101 -1.57 -2.58 -0.33
C ARG A 101 -1.41 -3.85 -1.17
N ARG A 102 -2.46 -4.68 -1.23
CA ARG A 102 -2.46 -5.89 -2.05
C ARG A 102 -2.27 -5.58 -3.53
N ARG A 103 -2.98 -4.57 -4.05
CA ARG A 103 -2.83 -4.12 -5.44
C ARG A 103 -1.42 -3.58 -5.72
N LEU A 104 -0.88 -2.79 -4.80
CA LEU A 104 0.49 -2.27 -4.88
C LEU A 104 1.51 -3.41 -4.94
N GLN A 105 1.41 -4.41 -4.07
CA GLN A 105 2.28 -5.59 -4.08
C GLN A 105 2.22 -6.35 -5.42
N THR A 106 1.02 -6.52 -5.97
CA THR A 106 0.86 -7.14 -7.30
C THR A 106 1.51 -6.31 -8.40
N ALA A 107 1.32 -4.98 -8.41
CA ALA A 107 1.93 -4.09 -9.40
C ALA A 107 3.47 -4.10 -9.31
N CYS A 108 4.02 -4.03 -8.09
CA CYS A 108 5.47 -4.15 -7.88
C CYS A 108 6.01 -5.50 -8.34
N SER A 109 5.29 -6.59 -8.07
CA SER A 109 5.70 -7.93 -8.51
C SER A 109 5.73 -8.03 -10.03
N LYS A 110 4.70 -7.51 -10.72
CA LYS A 110 4.66 -7.42 -12.18
C LYS A 110 5.83 -6.60 -12.73
N ALA A 111 6.15 -5.46 -12.11
CA ALA A 111 7.25 -4.61 -12.55
C ALA A 111 8.59 -5.33 -12.45
N ARG A 112 8.79 -6.09 -11.37
CA ARG A 112 9.99 -6.92 -11.19
C ARG A 112 10.09 -8.00 -12.29
N HIS A 113 9.00 -8.69 -12.59
CA HIS A 113 9.00 -9.73 -13.63
C HIS A 113 9.30 -9.15 -15.02
N LEU A 114 8.63 -8.07 -15.42
CA LEU A 114 8.90 -7.38 -16.69
C LEU A 114 10.36 -6.93 -16.84
N ASN A 115 10.98 -6.47 -15.76
CA ASN A 115 12.40 -6.09 -15.77
C ASN A 115 13.32 -7.31 -15.87
N ALA A 116 12.98 -8.42 -15.20
CA ALA A 116 13.75 -9.66 -15.25
C ALA A 116 13.67 -10.33 -16.64
N ASP A 117 12.47 -10.39 -17.23
CA ASP A 117 12.24 -11.00 -18.56
C ASP A 117 13.01 -10.24 -19.65
N ARG A 118 13.10 -8.90 -19.53
CA ARG A 118 13.95 -8.08 -20.40
C ARG A 118 15.44 -8.29 -20.17
N ALA A 119 15.89 -8.36 -18.92
CA ALA A 119 17.29 -8.65 -18.61
C ALA A 119 17.74 -10.02 -19.16
N ALA A 120 16.81 -10.98 -19.24
CA ALA A 120 17.03 -12.30 -19.82
C ALA A 120 16.90 -12.34 -21.37
N GLY A 121 16.58 -11.22 -22.02
CA GLY A 121 16.42 -11.15 -23.49
C GLY A 121 15.14 -11.81 -24.02
N ALA A 122 14.16 -12.12 -23.16
CA ALA A 122 12.92 -12.81 -23.53
C ALA A 122 11.84 -11.87 -24.11
N ILE A 123 12.02 -10.55 -23.99
CA ILE A 123 11.10 -9.52 -24.52
C ILE A 123 11.94 -8.49 -25.27
N GLN A 124 11.86 -8.50 -26.62
CA GLN A 124 12.43 -7.47 -27.50
C GLN A 124 11.53 -6.22 -27.49
#